data_AF-A0A1M6PT90-F1
#
_entry.id   AF-A0A1M6PT90-F1
#
_cell.length_a   1.000
_cell.length_b   1.000
_cell.length_c   1.000
_cell.angle_alpha   90.00
_cell.angle_beta   90.00
_cell.angle_gamma   90.00
#
_symmetry.space_group_name_H-M   'P 1'
#
loop_
_entity.id
_entity.type
_entity.pdbx_description
1 polymer ?
#
loop_
_entity_poly.entity_id
_entity_poly.type
_entity_poly.pdbx_seq_one_letter_code
_entity_poly.pdbx_strand_id
1 'polypeptide(L)'
;MRLRKLQIDIINKLARKYFGKETTVSLFGSRTDDRKKGGDIDLLIKNNDETTLTLETKIHFLTELKTKIGDRKIDVVFDNSNTRQKKNFYRSVIRQKIEL
;
A
#
# COMPACT_ATOMS: atom_id res chain seq x y z
N MET A 1 5.38 -14.14 3.38
CA MET A 1 4.41 -13.02 3.30
C MET A 1 3.34 -13.19 4.36
N ARG A 2 3.27 -12.29 5.36
CA ARG A 2 2.34 -12.37 6.51
C ARG A 2 0.98 -11.70 6.30
N LEU A 3 0.45 -11.74 5.08
CA LEU A 3 -0.91 -11.32 4.74
C LEU A 3 -1.71 -12.55 4.30
N ARG A 4 -2.91 -12.72 4.86
CA ARG A 4 -3.82 -13.78 4.42
C ARG A 4 -4.41 -13.39 3.07
N LYS A 5 -4.74 -14.38 2.22
CA LYS A 5 -5.36 -14.16 0.90
C LYS A 5 -6.58 -13.23 0.98
N LEU A 6 -7.47 -13.45 1.96
CA LEU A 6 -8.63 -12.58 2.18
C LEU A 6 -8.25 -11.11 2.44
N GLN A 7 -7.14 -10.84 3.15
CA GLN A 7 -6.68 -9.47 3.40
C GLN A 7 -6.17 -8.83 2.12
N ILE A 8 -5.46 -9.59 1.28
CA ILE A 8 -4.98 -9.14 -0.03
C ILE A 8 -6.16 -8.78 -0.92
N ASP A 9 -7.17 -9.64 -1.00
CA ASP A 9 -8.39 -9.40 -1.79
C ASP A 9 -9.11 -8.13 -1.33
N ILE A 10 -9.23 -7.92 -0.01
CA ILE A 10 -9.82 -6.70 0.56
C ILE A 10 -8.98 -5.46 0.21
N ILE A 11 -7.66 -5.52 0.37
CA ILE A 11 -6.74 -4.42 0.06
C ILE A 11 -6.87 -4.02 -1.41
N ASN A 12 -6.81 -4.98 -2.33
CA ASN A 12 -6.92 -4.73 -3.77
C ASN A 12 -8.29 -4.17 -4.15
N LYS A 13 -9.37 -4.71 -3.57
CA LYS A 13 -10.73 -4.20 -3.80
C LYS A 13 -10.89 -2.76 -3.33
N LEU A 14 -10.43 -2.44 -2.12
CA LEU A 14 -10.53 -1.08 -1.58
C LEU A 14 -9.61 -0.10 -2.31
N ALA A 15 -8.41 -0.54 -2.70
CA ALA A 15 -7.50 0.29 -3.47
C ALA A 15 -8.14 0.71 -4.80
N ARG A 16 -8.76 -0.23 -5.53
CA ARG A 16 -9.48 0.11 -6.77
C ARG A 16 -10.71 0.98 -6.56
N LYS A 17 -11.39 0.83 -5.42
CA LYS A 17 -12.55 1.65 -5.04
C LYS A 17 -12.16 3.11 -4.81
N TYR A 18 -11.05 3.35 -4.12
CA TYR A 18 -10.66 4.70 -3.67
C TYR A 18 -9.66 5.41 -4.57
N PHE A 19 -8.78 4.66 -5.23
CA PHE A 19 -7.70 5.21 -6.04
C PHE A 19 -7.89 4.92 -7.54
N GLY A 20 -9.02 4.33 -7.95
CA GLY A 20 -9.37 4.09 -9.35
C GLY A 20 -9.13 2.64 -9.83
N LYS A 21 -9.81 2.25 -10.92
CA LYS A 21 -9.87 0.85 -11.37
C LYS A 21 -8.50 0.24 -11.74
N GLU A 22 -7.61 1.06 -12.27
CA GLU A 22 -6.26 0.67 -12.71
C GLU A 22 -5.22 0.71 -11.58
N THR A 23 -5.66 0.80 -10.32
CA THR A 23 -4.75 0.80 -9.18
C THR A 23 -4.10 -0.56 -8.99
N THR A 24 -2.77 -0.53 -8.89
CA THR A 24 -1.93 -1.65 -8.47
C THR A 24 -1.42 -1.42 -7.05
N VAL A 25 -1.38 -2.50 -6.26
CA VAL A 25 -0.89 -2.46 -4.88
C VAL A 25 0.34 -3.35 -4.76
N SER A 26 1.35 -2.89 -4.04
CA SER A 26 2.49 -3.73 -3.67
C SER A 26 2.78 -3.60 -2.18
N LEU A 27 3.10 -4.71 -1.53
CA LEU A 27 3.62 -4.74 -0.17
C LEU A 27 5.12 -4.44 -0.21
N PHE A 28 5.61 -3.55 0.65
CA PHE A 28 7.05 -3.35 0.85
C PHE A 28 7.40 -3.32 2.34
N GLY A 29 8.64 -2.96 2.66
CA GLY A 29 9.06 -2.73 4.04
C GLY A 29 9.25 -4.01 4.86
N SER A 30 9.04 -3.92 6.17
CA SER A 30 9.44 -4.96 7.12
C SER A 30 8.70 -6.29 6.98
N ARG A 31 7.56 -6.31 6.26
CA ARG A 31 6.70 -7.50 6.04
C ARG A 31 7.04 -8.31 4.80
N THR A 32 8.05 -7.91 4.05
CA THR A 32 8.58 -8.72 2.94
C THR A 32 9.43 -9.89 3.46
N ASP A 33 9.91 -9.83 4.71
CA ASP A 33 10.70 -10.88 5.37
C ASP A 33 9.97 -11.42 6.61
N ASP A 34 9.59 -12.71 6.56
CA ASP A 34 8.88 -13.42 7.64
C ASP A 34 9.74 -13.66 8.89
N ARG A 35 10.99 -13.17 8.95
CA ARG A 35 11.88 -13.28 10.12
C ARG A 35 11.94 -12.02 10.99
N LYS A 36 11.40 -10.87 10.52
CA LYS A 36 11.48 -9.58 11.26
C LYS A 36 10.36 -9.44 12.30
N LYS A 37 10.66 -8.85 13.47
CA LYS A 37 9.66 -8.43 14.48
C LYS A 37 9.08 -7.06 14.08
N GLY A 38 7.75 -6.91 13.98
CA GLY A 38 7.13 -5.61 13.66
C GLY A 38 5.68 -5.63 13.14
N GLY A 39 4.91 -4.59 13.48
CA GLY A 39 3.42 -4.48 13.47
C GLY A 39 2.75 -3.79 12.27
N ASP A 40 3.47 -3.07 11.42
CA ASP A 40 2.90 -2.17 10.41
C ASP A 40 2.90 -2.70 8.95
N ILE A 41 1.79 -2.59 8.22
CA ILE A 41 1.68 -2.96 6.79
C ILE A 41 2.06 -1.78 5.91
N ASP A 42 3.18 -1.86 5.20
CA ASP A 42 3.61 -0.81 4.27
C ASP A 42 3.15 -1.12 2.83
N LEU A 43 2.22 -0.33 2.30
CA LEU A 43 1.64 -0.50 0.96
C LEU A 43 2.10 0.60 0.01
N LEU A 44 2.58 0.21 -1.16
CA LEU A 44 2.83 1.10 -2.29
C LEU A 44 1.62 1.05 -3.21
N ILE A 45 0.98 2.19 -3.40
CA ILE A 45 -0.18 2.35 -4.28
C ILE A 45 0.25 3.11 -5.52
N LYS A 46 0.00 2.53 -6.68
CA LYS A 46 0.29 3.14 -7.98
C LYS A 46 -0.98 3.17 -8.82
N ASN A 47 -1.25 4.31 -9.44
CA ASN A 47 -2.21 4.47 -10.52
C ASN A 47 -1.57 5.37 -11.60
N ASN A 48 -1.91 5.14 -12.87
CA ASN A 48 -1.47 6.00 -13.97
C ASN A 48 -2.08 7.41 -13.87
N ASP A 49 -3.30 7.52 -13.34
CA ASP A 49 -3.92 8.78 -12.99
C ASP A 49 -3.55 9.18 -11.54
N GLU A 50 -2.47 9.95 -11.40
CA GLU A 50 -2.00 10.44 -10.10
C GLU A 50 -3.00 11.38 -9.40
N THR A 51 -3.98 11.96 -10.11
CA THR A 51 -4.98 12.86 -9.49
C THR A 51 -5.90 12.13 -8.53
N THR A 52 -6.04 10.81 -8.68
CA THR A 52 -6.78 9.94 -7.76
C THR A 52 -6.03 9.69 -6.44
N LEU A 53 -4.71 9.89 -6.41
CA LEU A 53 -3.83 9.59 -5.27
C LEU A 53 -3.79 10.76 -4.28
N THR A 54 -4.95 11.09 -3.72
CA THR A 54 -5.12 12.22 -2.79
C THR A 54 -5.02 11.80 -1.32
N LEU A 55 -4.76 12.77 -0.44
CA LEU A 55 -4.75 12.51 1.00
C LEU A 55 -6.14 12.13 1.53
N GLU A 56 -7.19 12.70 0.94
CA GLU A 56 -8.59 12.41 1.29
C GLU A 56 -8.95 10.95 1.00
N THR A 57 -8.70 10.48 -0.23
CA THR A 57 -8.94 9.08 -0.60
C THR A 57 -8.06 8.13 0.22
N LYS A 58 -6.82 8.54 0.58
CA LYS A 58 -5.97 7.79 1.51
C LYS A 58 -6.62 7.61 2.87
N ILE A 59 -7.19 8.67 3.45
CA ILE A 59 -7.85 8.61 4.76
C ILE A 59 -9.07 7.69 4.71
N HIS A 60 -9.90 7.80 3.66
CA HIS A 60 -11.06 6.93 3.49
C HIS A 60 -10.67 5.46 3.31
N PHE A 61 -9.66 5.20 2.46
CA PHE A 61 -9.11 3.86 2.27
C PHE A 61 -8.61 3.26 3.58
N LEU A 62 -7.79 4.00 4.35
CA LEU A 62 -7.26 3.53 5.62
C LEU A 62 -8.36 3.26 6.66
N THR A 63 -9.36 4.14 6.71
CA THR A 63 -10.50 4.01 7.63
C THR A 63 -11.29 2.75 7.32
N GLU A 64 -11.72 2.54 6.07
CA GLU A 64 -12.47 1.34 5.70
C GLU A 64 -11.61 0.08 5.85
N LEU A 65 -10.35 0.12 5.42
CA LEU A 65 -9.46 -1.04 5.52
C LEU A 65 -9.30 -1.48 6.98
N LYS A 66 -9.11 -0.53 7.89
CA LYS A 66 -9.02 -0.77 9.34
C LYS A 66 -10.27 -1.50 9.87
N THR A 67 -11.47 -1.11 9.43
CA THR A 67 -12.71 -1.82 9.83
C THR A 67 -12.80 -3.26 9.32
N LYS A 68 -12.09 -3.60 8.23
CA LYS A 68 -12.14 -4.92 7.58
C LYS A 68 -11.04 -5.87 8.04
N ILE A 69 -9.84 -5.36 8.31
CA ILE A 69 -8.67 -6.20 8.65
C ILE A 69 -8.13 -5.96 10.07
N GLY A 70 -8.78 -5.09 10.85
CA GLY A 70 -8.48 -4.81 12.27
C GLY A 70 -7.54 -3.62 12.49
N ASP A 71 -7.21 -3.33 13.75
CA ASP A 71 -6.37 -2.21 14.22
C ASP A 71 -4.88 -2.31 13.85
N ARG A 72 -4.52 -3.15 12.88
CA ARG A 72 -3.13 -3.24 12.43
C ARG A 72 -2.76 -1.93 11.76
N LYS A 73 -1.68 -1.29 12.22
CA LYS A 73 -1.18 -0.06 11.61
C LYS A 73 -0.81 -0.34 10.15
N ILE A 74 -1.30 0.48 9.24
CA ILE A 74 -1.06 0.37 7.80
C ILE A 74 -0.54 1.73 7.35
N ASP A 75 0.64 1.73 6.73
CA ASP A 75 1.18 2.89 6.04
C ASP A 75 0.96 2.76 4.54
N VAL A 76 0.64 3.87 3.88
CA VAL A 76 0.37 3.95 2.44
C VAL A 76 1.28 4.98 1.83
N VAL A 77 2.08 4.57 0.87
CA VAL A 77 2.92 5.44 0.06
C VAL A 77 2.37 5.44 -1.36
N PHE A 78 2.20 6.63 -1.93
CA PHE A 78 1.83 6.78 -3.32
C PHE A 78 3.07 6.76 -4.21
N ASP A 79 3.04 5.97 -5.29
CA ASP A 79 4.01 6.05 -6.38
C ASP A 79 3.69 7.24 -7.28
N ASN A 80 3.96 8.43 -6.75
CA ASN A 80 3.76 9.70 -7.44
C ASN A 80 5.09 10.43 -7.65
N SER A 81 5.03 11.54 -8.36
CA SER A 81 6.20 12.36 -8.68
C SER A 81 7.03 12.79 -7.46
N ASN A 82 6.41 13.01 -6.30
CA ASN A 82 7.13 13.39 -5.08
C ASN A 82 7.90 12.21 -4.47
N THR A 83 7.29 11.03 -4.41
CA THR A 83 7.96 9.82 -3.93
C THR A 83 9.13 9.43 -4.84
N ARG A 84 8.96 9.54 -6.16
CA ARG A 84 10.00 9.20 -7.15
C ARG A 84 11.22 10.13 -7.09
N GLN A 85 11.04 11.39 -6.69
CA GLN A 85 12.15 12.33 -6.47
C GLN A 85 13.07 11.89 -5.31
N LYS A 86 12.53 11.17 -4.32
CA LYS A 86 13.31 10.59 -3.21
C LYS A 86 14.02 9.31 -3.67
N LYS A 87 14.98 9.45 -4.60
CA LYS A 87 15.63 8.35 -5.34
C LYS A 87 16.08 7.18 -4.45
N ASN A 88 16.76 7.43 -3.34
CA ASN A 88 17.27 6.36 -2.46
C ASN A 88 16.14 5.57 -1.81
N PHE A 89 15.11 6.28 -1.31
CA PHE A 89 13.94 5.65 -0.73
C PHE A 89 13.16 4.86 -1.78
N TYR A 90 12.84 5.49 -2.93
CA TYR A 90 12.09 4.85 -4.00
C TYR A 90 12.80 3.59 -4.52
N ARG A 91 14.11 3.64 -4.76
CA ARG A 91 14.91 2.47 -5.17
C ARG A 91 14.84 1.34 -4.14
N SER A 92 14.89 1.67 -2.86
CA SER A 92 14.78 0.68 -1.77
C SER A 92 13.42 -0.01 -1.78
N VAL A 93 12.34 0.76 -1.96
CA VAL A 93 10.97 0.25 -2.05
C VAL A 93 10.80 -0.65 -3.27
N ILE A 94 11.16 -0.17 -4.47
CA ILE A 94 11.01 -0.94 -5.72
C ILE A 94 11.82 -2.24 -5.70
N ARG A 95 13.00 -2.26 -5.07
CA ARG A 95 13.83 -3.46 -4.98
C ARG A 95 13.23 -4.56 -4.09
N GLN A 96 12.43 -4.17 -3.09
CA GLN A 96 11.94 -5.10 -2.06
C GLN A 96 10.44 -5.37 -2.17
N LYS A 97 9.72 -4.66 -3.03
CA LYS A 97 8.26 -4.80 -3.11
C LYS A 97 7.83 -6.16 -3.65
N ILE A 98 6.68 -6.62 -3.18
CA ILE A 98 5.96 -7.80 -3.67
C ILE A 98 4.59 -7.31 -4.12
N GLU A 99 4.22 -7.57 -5.37
CA GLU A 99 2.89 -7.23 -5.89
C GLU A 99 1.82 -8.09 -5.22
N LEU A 100 0.69 -7.47 -4.87
CA LEU A 100 -0.42 -8.09 -4.14
C LEU A 100 -1.53 -8.57 -5.07
#